data_AF-A0A318SU65-F1
#
_entry.id   AF-A0A318SU65-F1
#
_cell.length_a   1.000
_cell.length_b   1.000
_cell.length_c   1.000
_cell.angle_alpha   90.00
_cell.angle_beta   90.00
_cell.angle_gamma   90.00
#
_symmetry.space_group_name_H-M   'P 1'
#
loop_
_entity.id
_entity.type
_entity.pdbx_description
1 polymer ?
#
loop_
_entity_poly.entity_id
_entity_poly.type
_entity_poly.pdbx_seq_one_letter_code
_entity_poly.pdbx_strand_id
1 'polypeptide(L)' 'MNQTASANPGAVQYSLIETAKANGIEPYGYLVALFKKLPLAQTADDYEALLPWNIALGSK' A
#
# COMPACT_ATOMS: atom_id res chain seq x y z
N MET A 1 -10.59 -24.74 10.77
CA MET A 1 -10.86 -23.72 9.74
C MET A 1 -9.56 -23.01 9.41
N ASN A 2 -8.76 -23.54 8.50
CA ASN A 2 -7.52 -22.89 8.07
C ASN A 2 -7.80 -22.15 6.76
N GLN A 3 -8.27 -20.91 6.88
CA GLN A 3 -8.47 -20.05 5.72
C GLN A 3 -7.10 -19.49 5.35
N THR A 4 -6.35 -20.26 4.57
CA THR A 4 -5.27 -19.69 3.76
C THR A 4 -5.92 -18.58 2.95
N ALA A 5 -5.70 -17.34 3.36
CA ALA A 5 -6.02 -16.18 2.57
C ALA A 5 -5.27 -16.36 1.25
N SER A 6 -5.96 -16.90 0.25
CA SER A 6 -5.49 -16.84 -1.11
C SER A 6 -5.43 -15.35 -1.41
N ALA A 7 -4.23 -14.80 -1.34
CA ALA A 7 -3.90 -13.47 -1.79
C ALA A 7 -4.11 -13.46 -3.30
N ASN A 8 -5.38 -13.48 -3.72
CA ASN A 8 -5.76 -13.21 -5.08
C ASN A 8 -5.22 -11.79 -5.35
N PRO A 9 -4.33 -11.60 -6.34
CA PRO A 9 -3.75 -10.29 -6.61
C PRO A 9 -4.83 -9.19 -6.73
N GLY A 10 -6.02 -9.54 -7.23
CA GLY A 10 -7.18 -8.64 -7.23
C GLY A 10 -7.74 -8.29 -5.83
N ALA A 11 -7.85 -9.26 -4.91
CA ALA A 11 -8.41 -9.01 -3.56
C ALA A 11 -7.49 -8.12 -2.71
N VAL A 12 -6.16 -8.27 -2.86
CA VAL A 12 -5.17 -7.37 -2.23
C VAL A 12 -5.29 -5.96 -2.81
N GLN A 13 -5.49 -5.84 -4.12
CA GLN A 13 -5.66 -4.53 -4.78
C GLN A 13 -6.92 -3.81 -4.30
N TYR A 14 -8.06 -4.51 -4.18
CA TYR A 14 -9.28 -3.91 -3.63
C TYR A 14 -9.09 -3.50 -2.15
N SER A 15 -8.45 -4.33 -1.34
CA SER A 15 -8.22 -4.02 0.09
C SER A 15 -7.30 -2.82 0.30
N LEU A 16 -6.25 -2.66 -0.52
CA LEU A 16 -5.34 -1.52 -0.44
C LEU A 16 -5.99 -0.21 -0.91
N ILE A 17 -6.83 -0.29 -1.95
CA ILE A 17 -7.60 0.86 -2.44
C ILE A 17 -8.62 1.30 -1.39
N GLU A 18 -9.35 0.37 -0.79
CA GLU A 18 -10.30 0.68 0.29
C GLU A 18 -9.58 1.24 1.53
N THR A 19 -8.43 0.68 1.89
CA THR A 19 -7.60 1.19 3.00
C THR A 19 -7.09 2.60 2.71
N ALA A 20 -6.62 2.89 1.49
CA ALA A 20 -6.20 4.23 1.10
C ALA A 20 -7.37 5.23 1.17
N LYS A 21 -8.53 4.87 0.61
CA LYS A 21 -9.75 5.68 0.68
C LYS A 21 -10.19 5.96 2.12
N ALA A 22 -10.17 4.93 2.98
CA ALA A 22 -10.55 5.04 4.39
C ALA A 22 -9.63 5.99 5.17
N ASN A 23 -8.37 6.13 4.75
CA ASN A 23 -7.40 7.07 5.30
C ASN A 23 -7.42 8.44 4.61
N GLY A 24 -8.34 8.69 3.67
CA GLY A 24 -8.42 9.95 2.92
C GLY A 24 -7.33 10.13 1.85
N ILE A 25 -6.68 9.03 1.47
CA ILE A 25 -5.53 9.02 0.57
C ILE A 25 -5.97 8.65 -0.83
N GLU A 26 -5.40 9.35 -1.82
CA GLU A 26 -5.64 9.09 -3.23
C GLU A 26 -5.09 7.68 -3.60
N PRO A 27 -5.95 6.70 -3.93
CA PRO A 27 -5.55 5.30 -4.05
C PRO A 27 -4.58 5.03 -5.19
N TYR A 28 -4.73 5.74 -6.31
CA TYR A 28 -3.87 5.59 -7.46
C TYR A 28 -2.46 6.11 -7.15
N GLY A 29 -2.35 7.31 -6.57
CA GLY A 29 -1.11 7.90 -6.11
C GLY A 29 -0.41 7.04 -5.07
N TYR A 30 -1.17 6.45 -4.14
CA TYR A 30 -0.67 5.48 -3.18
C TYR A 30 -0.06 4.25 -3.87
N LEU A 31 -0.79 3.60 -4.78
CA LEU A 31 -0.29 2.42 -5.49
C LEU A 31 0.94 2.74 -6.36
N VAL A 32 0.96 3.88 -7.03
CA VAL A 32 2.11 4.32 -7.84
C VAL A 32 3.34 4.55 -6.96
N ALA A 33 3.19 5.22 -5.81
CA ALA A 33 4.28 5.45 -4.88
C ALA A 33 4.75 4.14 -4.23
N LEU A 34 3.81 3.24 -3.89
CA LEU A 34 4.07 1.92 -3.36
C LEU A 34 4.93 1.12 -4.33
N PHE A 35 4.50 0.92 -5.57
CA PHE A 35 5.26 0.13 -6.55
C PHE A 35 6.61 0.75 -6.94
N LYS A 36 6.76 2.08 -6.86
CA LYS A 36 8.04 2.76 -7.08
C LYS A 36 9.04 2.54 -5.95
N LYS A 37 8.57 2.53 -4.70
CA LYS A 37 9.43 2.41 -3.52
C LYS A 37 9.58 0.96 -3.03
N LEU A 38 8.64 0.07 -3.35
CA LEU A 38 8.69 -1.35 -3.01
C LEU A 38 10.01 -2.04 -3.43
N PRO A 39 10.56 -1.85 -4.65
CA PRO A 39 11.85 -2.45 -5.02
C PRO A 39 13.06 -1.77 -4.37
N LEU A 40 12.87 -0.59 -3.76
CA LEU A 40 13.93 0.17 -3.08
C LEU A 40 13.97 -0.13 -1.57
N ALA A 41 12.85 -0.62 -1.01
CA ALA A 41 12.72 -0.93 0.41
C ALA A 41 13.57 -2.16 0.76
N GLN A 42 14.50 -1.98 1.71
CA GLN A 42 15.39 -3.05 2.18
C GLN A 42 15.28 -3.28 3.69
N THR A 43 14.79 -2.28 4.42
CA THR A 43 14.69 -2.29 5.88
C THR A 43 13.23 -2.24 6.34
N ALA A 44 12.98 -2.67 7.57
CA ALA A 44 11.64 -2.59 8.17
C ALA A 44 11.07 -1.16 8.15
N ASP A 45 11.92 -0.16 8.39
CA ASP A 45 11.57 1.26 8.35
C ASP A 45 11.12 1.71 6.96
N ASP A 46 11.79 1.22 5.89
CA ASP A 46 11.36 1.47 4.53
C ASP A 46 9.95 0.93 4.28
N TYR A 47 9.63 -0.28 4.75
CA TYR A 47 8.29 -0.86 4.62
C TYR A 47 7.26 -0.10 5.46
N GLU A 48 7.62 0.39 6.64
CA GLU A 48 6.75 1.25 7.44
C GLU A 48 6.47 2.58 6.73
N ALA A 49 7.43 3.13 5.99
CA ALA A 49 7.23 4.32 5.14
C ALA A 49 6.37 4.05 3.89
N LEU A 50 6.09 2.79 3.56
CA LEU A 50 5.16 2.39 2.49
C LEU A 50 3.71 2.25 2.97
N LEU A 51 3.48 2.28 4.28
CA LEU A 51 2.12 2.17 4.82
C LEU A 51 1.26 3.36 4.38
N PRO A 52 -0.05 3.16 4.18
CA PRO A 52 -0.91 4.19 3.61
C PRO A 52 -0.83 5.49 4.41
N TRP A 53 -0.89 5.43 5.74
CA TRP A 53 -0.80 6.62 6.60
C TRP A 53 0.59 7.28 6.66
N ASN A 54 1.65 6.62 6.21
CA ASN A 54 3.03 7.09 6.38
C ASN A 54 3.72 7.46 5.05
N ILE A 55 3.14 7.02 3.93
CA ILE A 55 3.68 7.31 2.61
C ILE A 55 3.50 8.79 2.29
N ALA A 56 4.62 9.52 2.24
CA ALA A 56 4.62 10.90 1.79
C ALA A 56 4.32 10.96 0.28
N LEU A 57 3.03 11.07 -0.05
CA LEU A 57 2.56 11.45 -1.38
C LEU A 57 2.87 12.94 -1.50
N GLY A 58 4.05 13.25 -2.05
CA GLY A 58 4.54 14.62 -2.14
C GLY A 58 3.44 15.57 -2.60
N SER A 59 2.95 16.39 -1.66
CA SER A 59 2.15 17.56 -1.99
C SER A 59 3.05 18.45 -2.83
N LYS A 60 2.74 18.55 -4.12
CA LYS A 60 3.31 19.58 -4.98
C LYS A 60 2.40 20.78 -4.99
#